data_AF-A0A8C9IZY6-F1
#
_entry.id   AF-A0A8C9IZY6-F1
#
_cell.length_a   1.000
_cell.length_b   1.000
_cell.length_c   1.000
_cell.angle_alpha   90.00
_cell.angle_beta   90.00
_cell.angle_gamma   90.00
#
_symmetry.space_group_name_H-M   'P 1'
#
loop_
_entity.id
_entity.type
_entity.pdbx_description
1 polymer ?
#
loop_
_entity_poly.entity_id
_entity_poly.type
_entity_poly.pdbx_seq_one_letter_code
_entity_poly.pdbx_strand_id
1 'polypeptide(L)'
;MASQFLLNDLNDLLSDSSGCYSLPGQPCSEVTLRIYMGNTSVARDIPKLQKLGTIHVLNATEGRSFMHINNANFSKDYGITYLGIKAKEVQEFNLSTYSERATDFTDQALAQKNGQKWIHSWTYIEPPKIEPGRN
;
A
#
# COMPACT_ATOMS: atom_id res chain seq x y z
N MET A 1 -6.58 18.01 -22.79
CA MET A 1 -7.30 19.01 -21.97
C MET A 1 -8.16 18.36 -20.88
N ALA A 2 -9.06 17.41 -21.20
CA ALA A 2 -9.88 16.74 -20.18
C ALA A 2 -9.09 16.02 -19.06
N SER A 3 -7.93 15.42 -19.37
CA SER A 3 -7.09 14.74 -18.36
C SER A 3 -6.44 15.69 -17.36
N GLN A 4 -6.17 16.95 -17.76
CA GLN A 4 -5.51 17.93 -16.89
C GLN A 4 -6.49 18.52 -15.88
N PHE A 5 -7.75 18.73 -16.29
CA PHE A 5 -8.82 19.14 -15.38
C PHE A 5 -9.08 18.06 -14.33
N LEU A 6 -9.22 16.80 -14.73
CA LEU A 6 -9.40 15.69 -13.79
C LEU A 6 -8.22 15.55 -12.82
N LEU A 7 -6.99 15.75 -13.29
CA LEU A 7 -5.80 15.71 -12.43
C LEU A 7 -5.81 16.84 -11.39
N ASN A 8 -6.22 18.04 -11.79
CA ASN A 8 -6.31 19.17 -10.89
C ASN A 8 -7.41 18.95 -9.84
N ASP A 9 -8.58 18.45 -10.25
CA ASP A 9 -9.67 18.11 -9.31
C ASP A 9 -9.22 17.07 -8.26
N LEU A 10 -8.40 16.10 -8.67
CA LEU A 10 -7.82 15.11 -7.76
C LEU A 10 -6.77 15.72 -6.83
N ASN A 11 -5.94 16.64 -7.33
CA ASN A 11 -4.94 17.31 -6.51
C ASN A 11 -5.61 18.18 -5.44
N ASP A 12 -6.67 18.91 -5.79
CA ASP A 12 -7.43 19.73 -4.86
C ASP A 12 -8.11 18.89 -3.77
N LEU A 13 -8.54 17.66 -4.10
CA LEU A 13 -9.09 16.71 -3.12
C LEU A 13 -8.03 16.18 -2.13
N LEU A 14 -6.78 16.06 -2.58
CA LEU A 14 -5.67 15.49 -1.80
C LEU A 14 -4.89 16.52 -0.99
N SER A 15 -4.95 17.80 -1.36
CA SER A 15 -4.33 18.90 -0.64
C SER A 15 -5.26 19.50 0.41
N ASP A 16 -4.69 20.09 1.45
CA ASP A 16 -5.46 20.96 2.34
C ASP A 16 -5.81 22.31 1.67
N SER A 17 -6.51 23.18 2.38
CA SER A 17 -6.91 24.51 1.87
C SER A 17 -5.74 25.44 1.56
N SER A 18 -4.52 25.09 1.95
CA SER A 18 -3.29 25.83 1.61
C SER A 18 -2.58 25.26 0.37
N GLY A 19 -3.09 24.18 -0.21
CA GLY A 19 -2.45 23.46 -1.31
C GLY A 19 -1.32 22.52 -0.86
N CYS A 20 -1.22 22.23 0.44
CA CYS A 20 -0.19 21.36 0.99
C CYS A 20 -0.69 19.91 1.12
N TYR A 21 0.19 18.96 0.83
CA TYR A 21 -0.06 17.53 1.05
C TYR A 21 0.42 17.12 2.45
N SER A 22 -0.45 16.44 3.19
CA SER A 22 -0.11 15.91 4.51
C SER A 22 0.44 14.50 4.41
N LEU A 23 1.47 14.20 5.21
CA LEU A 23 1.93 12.83 5.41
C LEU A 23 0.96 12.05 6.30
N PRO A 24 0.92 10.70 6.19
CA PRO A 24 0.09 9.89 7.06
C PRO A 24 0.40 10.11 8.54
N GLY A 25 -0.62 10.47 9.34
CA GLY A 25 -0.46 10.64 10.78
C GLY A 25 -0.28 9.33 11.57
N GLN A 26 -0.55 8.18 10.93
CA GLN A 26 -0.40 6.87 11.54
C GLN A 26 0.14 5.83 10.54
N PRO A 27 0.85 4.78 11.01
CA PRO A 27 1.43 3.76 10.14
C PRO A 27 0.42 2.87 9.41
N CYS A 28 -0.82 2.80 9.89
CA CYS A 28 -1.89 2.01 9.29
C CYS A 28 -3.27 2.56 9.70
N SER A 29 -4.21 2.62 8.75
CA SER A 29 -5.58 3.12 8.93
C SER A 29 -6.58 2.19 8.25
N GLU A 30 -7.76 1.98 8.84
CA GLU A 30 -8.89 1.38 8.12
C GLU A 30 -9.50 2.41 7.18
N VAL A 31 -9.48 2.16 5.87
CA VAL A 31 -10.00 3.08 4.84
C VAL A 31 -11.43 2.73 4.42
N THR A 32 -11.80 1.46 4.52
CA THR A 32 -13.17 0.98 4.39
C THR A 32 -13.32 -0.34 5.13
N LEU A 33 -14.55 -0.86 5.25
CA LEU A 33 -14.84 -2.05 6.05
C LEU A 33 -13.90 -3.21 5.70
N ARG A 34 -13.08 -3.61 6.68
CA ARG A 34 -12.08 -4.69 6.58
C ARG A 34 -10.91 -4.40 5.63
N ILE A 35 -10.77 -3.19 5.09
CA ILE A 35 -9.63 -2.79 4.25
C ILE A 35 -8.82 -1.72 4.97
N TYR A 36 -7.56 -2.04 5.21
CA TYR A 36 -6.59 -1.19 5.85
C TYR A 36 -5.54 -0.75 4.84
N MET A 37 -5.13 0.51 4.90
CA MET A 37 -3.93 0.99 4.22
C MET A 37 -2.81 1.16 5.23
N GLY A 38 -1.67 0.52 4.98
CA GLY A 38 -0.52 0.54 5.89
C GLY A 38 0.81 0.68 5.17
N ASN A 39 1.78 1.28 5.84
CA ASN A 39 3.13 1.40 5.31
C ASN A 39 3.93 0.09 5.44
N THR A 40 5.17 0.14 4.96
CA THR A 40 6.09 -0.99 4.91
C THR A 40 6.38 -1.60 6.28
N SER A 41 6.42 -0.80 7.36
CA SER A 41 6.73 -1.31 8.69
C SER A 41 5.61 -2.18 9.24
N VAL A 42 4.35 -1.84 8.96
CA VAL A 42 3.19 -2.66 9.35
C VAL A 42 3.13 -3.95 8.54
N ALA A 43 3.43 -3.89 7.24
CA ALA A 43 3.46 -5.08 6.39
C ALA A 43 4.60 -6.08 6.74
N ARG A 44 5.64 -5.63 7.46
CA ARG A 44 6.72 -6.49 7.97
C ARG A 44 6.46 -7.05 9.38
N ASP A 45 5.54 -6.46 10.14
CA ASP A 45 5.25 -6.83 11.52
C ASP A 45 4.17 -7.94 11.60
N ILE A 46 4.60 -9.20 11.42
CA ILE A 46 3.70 -10.36 11.48
C ILE A 46 2.86 -10.40 12.76
N PRO A 47 3.41 -10.20 13.98
CA PRO A 47 2.61 -10.15 15.20
C PRO A 47 1.49 -9.09 15.13
N LYS A 48 1.77 -7.92 14.55
CA LYS A 48 0.75 -6.88 14.36
C LYS A 48 -0.29 -7.28 13.33
N LEU A 49 0.09 -7.90 12.21
CA LEU A 49 -0.84 -8.44 11.23
C LEU A 49 -1.79 -9.47 11.87
N GLN A 50 -1.24 -10.41 12.65
CA GLN A 50 -2.02 -11.42 13.36
C GLN A 50 -2.98 -10.80 14.40
N LYS A 51 -2.53 -9.81 15.17
CA LYS A 51 -3.39 -9.07 16.11
C LYS A 51 -4.52 -8.33 15.42
N LEU A 52 -4.27 -7.82 14.21
CA LEU A 52 -5.30 -7.22 13.36
C LEU A 52 -6.22 -8.27 12.71
N GLY A 53 -5.95 -9.56 12.86
CA GLY A 53 -6.69 -10.62 12.17
C GLY A 53 -6.47 -10.60 10.66
N THR A 54 -5.32 -10.06 10.22
CA THR A 54 -4.94 -9.98 8.83
C THR A 54 -4.35 -11.29 8.35
N ILE A 55 -5.01 -11.88 7.36
CA ILE A 55 -4.59 -13.12 6.72
C ILE A 55 -4.29 -12.92 5.22
N HIS A 56 -4.31 -11.68 4.76
CA HIS A 56 -3.95 -11.36 3.40
C HIS A 56 -3.32 -9.98 3.26
N VAL A 57 -2.27 -9.92 2.44
CA VAL A 57 -1.46 -8.73 2.23
C VAL A 57 -1.24 -8.50 0.74
N LEU A 58 -1.61 -7.32 0.26
CA LEU A 58 -1.28 -6.85 -1.08
C LEU A 58 -0.19 -5.79 -0.97
N ASN A 59 0.99 -6.08 -1.50
CA ASN A 59 2.10 -5.13 -1.58
C ASN A 59 2.20 -4.57 -3.01
N ALA A 60 1.86 -3.31 -3.19
CA ALA A 60 1.87 -2.67 -4.52
C ALA A 60 3.29 -2.36 -5.06
N THR A 61 4.30 -2.37 -4.20
CA THR A 61 5.69 -1.94 -4.47
C THR A 61 6.70 -3.02 -4.08
N GLU A 62 6.42 -4.25 -4.49
CA GLU A 62 7.31 -5.38 -4.28
C GLU A 62 8.64 -5.19 -5.01
N GLY A 63 9.72 -5.57 -4.34
CA GLY A 63 11.04 -5.59 -4.91
C GLY A 63 12.10 -6.05 -3.92
N ARG A 64 13.37 -5.85 -4.27
CA ARG A 64 14.52 -6.36 -3.51
C ARG A 64 15.49 -5.27 -3.03
N SER A 65 15.11 -4.00 -3.10
CA SER A 65 15.92 -2.92 -2.53
C SER A 65 15.71 -2.87 -1.01
N PHE A 66 16.56 -2.13 -0.28
CA PHE A 66 16.38 -1.87 1.16
C PHE A 66 14.96 -1.36 1.50
N MET A 67 14.34 -0.64 0.56
CA MET A 67 13.01 -0.03 0.66
C MET A 67 11.87 -0.96 0.26
N HIS A 68 12.14 -2.12 -0.33
CA HIS A 68 11.11 -3.05 -0.78
C HIS A 68 10.89 -4.22 0.18
N ILE A 69 9.69 -4.82 0.15
CA ILE A 69 9.38 -6.03 0.91
C ILE A 69 9.27 -7.20 -0.07
N ASN A 70 9.97 -8.29 0.24
CA ASN A 70 9.72 -9.61 -0.35
C ASN A 70 9.28 -10.54 0.78
N ASN A 71 7.99 -10.50 1.14
CA ASN A 71 7.45 -11.24 2.29
C ASN A 71 6.77 -12.56 1.91
N ALA A 72 6.77 -12.93 0.63
CA ALA A 72 6.00 -14.06 0.12
C ALA A 72 6.30 -15.39 0.86
N ASN A 73 7.58 -15.63 1.21
CA ASN A 73 7.98 -16.85 1.91
C ASN A 73 7.59 -16.81 3.40
N PHE A 74 7.78 -15.66 4.06
CA PHE A 74 7.53 -15.54 5.50
C PHE A 74 6.02 -15.51 5.80
N SER A 75 5.22 -14.85 4.97
CA SER A 75 3.76 -14.77 5.13
C SER A 75 3.06 -16.14 5.04
N LYS A 76 3.57 -17.06 4.22
CA LYS A 76 2.96 -18.38 4.02
C LYS A 76 2.98 -19.23 5.30
N ASP A 77 4.05 -19.16 6.07
CA ASP A 77 4.22 -19.92 7.32
C ASP A 77 3.24 -19.48 8.42
N TYR A 78 2.69 -18.26 8.31
CA TYR A 78 1.71 -17.71 9.25
C TYR A 78 0.28 -17.73 8.72
N GLY A 79 0.02 -18.43 7.62
CA GLY A 79 -1.32 -18.50 7.01
C GLY A 79 -1.76 -17.18 6.36
N ILE A 80 -0.81 -16.32 6.00
CA ILE A 80 -1.07 -15.06 5.30
C ILE A 80 -0.89 -15.29 3.79
N THR A 81 -1.94 -15.08 3.01
CA THR A 81 -1.84 -15.06 1.55
C THR A 81 -1.27 -13.73 1.10
N TYR A 82 -0.29 -13.76 0.21
CA TYR A 82 0.44 -12.56 -0.17
C TYR A 82 0.37 -12.35 -1.69
N LEU A 83 0.06 -11.13 -2.12
CA LEU A 83 0.16 -10.67 -3.50
C LEU A 83 1.18 -9.53 -3.58
N GLY A 84 2.30 -9.77 -4.27
CA GLY A 84 3.28 -8.74 -4.62
C GLY A 84 3.07 -8.22 -6.04
N ILE A 85 2.96 -6.91 -6.19
CA ILE A 85 2.99 -6.19 -7.46
C ILE A 85 4.28 -5.39 -7.47
N LYS A 86 5.07 -5.48 -8.55
CA LYS A 86 6.33 -4.74 -8.67
C LYS A 86 6.09 -3.40 -9.37
N ALA A 87 5.21 -2.58 -8.80
CA ALA A 87 4.96 -1.27 -9.37
C ALA A 87 6.20 -0.37 -9.22
N LYS A 88 6.42 0.47 -10.23
CA LYS A 88 7.43 1.53 -10.18
C LYS A 88 6.71 2.86 -9.96
N GLU A 89 7.25 3.69 -9.08
CA GLU A 89 6.79 5.05 -8.86
C GLU A 89 7.32 6.00 -9.94
N VAL A 90 6.99 5.72 -11.20
CA VAL A 90 7.31 6.58 -12.35
C VAL A 90 6.03 6.80 -13.17
N GLN A 91 5.88 7.99 -13.74
CA GLN A 91 4.64 8.38 -14.44
C GLN A 91 4.34 7.47 -15.64
N GLU A 92 5.37 6.88 -16.24
CA GLU A 92 5.28 5.96 -17.37
C GLU A 92 4.86 4.53 -16.96
N PHE A 93 4.82 4.23 -15.65
CA PHE A 93 4.44 2.91 -15.18
C PHE A 93 2.92 2.73 -15.27
N ASN A 94 2.48 1.83 -16.15
CA ASN A 94 1.07 1.55 -16.34
C ASN A 94 0.52 0.66 -15.20
N LEU A 95 0.10 1.28 -14.10
CA LEU A 95 -0.55 0.61 -12.96
C LEU A 95 -1.81 -0.15 -13.36
N SER A 96 -2.52 0.30 -14.40
CA SER A 96 -3.78 -0.32 -14.85
C SER A 96 -3.63 -1.78 -15.26
N THR A 97 -2.42 -2.18 -15.67
CA THR A 97 -2.10 -3.59 -15.96
C THR A 97 -2.20 -4.53 -14.75
N TYR A 98 -2.21 -3.98 -13.53
CA TYR A 98 -2.35 -4.74 -12.28
C TYR A 98 -3.69 -4.53 -11.60
N SER A 99 -4.54 -3.62 -12.09
CA SER A 99 -5.82 -3.29 -11.47
C SER A 99 -6.73 -4.51 -11.37
N GLU A 100 -6.91 -5.26 -12.47
CA GLU A 100 -7.75 -6.47 -12.46
C GLU A 100 -7.24 -7.50 -11.44
N ARG A 101 -5.93 -7.78 -11.46
CA ARG A 101 -5.32 -8.72 -10.50
C ARG A 101 -5.44 -8.26 -9.05
N ALA A 102 -5.32 -6.96 -8.78
CA ALA A 102 -5.48 -6.40 -7.44
C ALA A 102 -6.94 -6.46 -6.97
N THR A 103 -7.89 -6.17 -7.86
CA THR A 103 -9.33 -6.29 -7.62
C THR A 103 -9.71 -7.74 -7.35
N ASP A 104 -9.31 -8.69 -8.20
CA ASP A 104 -9.58 -10.11 -8.02
C ASP A 104 -9.06 -10.63 -6.67
N PHE A 105 -7.85 -10.21 -6.30
CA PHE A 105 -7.28 -10.56 -5.00
C PHE A 105 -8.13 -9.98 -3.87
N THR A 106 -8.56 -8.72 -3.98
CA THR A 106 -9.42 -8.00 -3.02
C THR A 106 -10.88 -8.47 -3.02
N ASP A 107 -11.32 -9.23 -4.03
CA ASP A 107 -12.66 -9.83 -4.06
C ASP A 107 -12.65 -11.23 -3.45
N GLN A 108 -11.70 -12.08 -3.86
CA GLN A 108 -11.47 -13.41 -3.24
C GLN A 108 -11.31 -13.29 -1.73
N ALA A 109 -10.69 -12.20 -1.35
CA ALA A 109 -10.52 -11.71 -0.03
C ALA A 109 -11.77 -11.54 0.83
N LEU A 110 -12.61 -10.61 0.39
CA LEU A 110 -13.80 -10.20 1.09
C LEU A 110 -14.83 -11.33 1.08
N ALA A 111 -14.75 -12.23 0.09
CA ALA A 111 -15.54 -13.46 0.01
C ALA A 111 -15.19 -14.49 1.10
N GLN A 112 -14.01 -14.43 1.73
CA GLN A 112 -13.68 -15.33 2.84
C GLN A 112 -14.54 -14.98 4.07
N LYS A 113 -15.51 -15.84 4.35
CA LYS A 113 -16.39 -15.74 5.51
C LYS A 113 -15.58 -15.99 6.78
N ASN A 114 -15.06 -14.93 7.41
CA ASN A 114 -14.65 -14.90 8.83
C ASN A 114 -14.29 -13.51 9.39
N GLY A 115 -14.74 -12.40 8.80
CA GLY A 115 -14.46 -11.06 9.37
C GLY A 115 -13.00 -10.63 9.30
N GLN A 116 -12.20 -11.30 8.47
CA GLN A 116 -10.78 -11.06 8.34
C GLN A 116 -10.50 -9.72 7.67
N LYS A 117 -9.47 -9.06 8.19
CA LYS A 117 -9.07 -7.69 7.83
C LYS A 117 -7.90 -7.73 6.86
N TRP A 118 -7.82 -6.76 5.97
CA TRP A 118 -6.94 -6.77 4.81
C TRP A 118 -6.00 -5.61 4.90
N ILE A 119 -4.72 -5.83 4.65
CA ILE A 119 -3.79 -4.71 4.53
C ILE A 119 -3.36 -4.58 3.07
N HIS A 120 -3.74 -3.45 2.50
CA HIS A 120 -3.20 -2.93 1.27
C HIS A 120 -2.02 -2.03 1.62
N SER A 121 -0.82 -2.41 1.20
CA SER A 121 0.36 -1.59 1.40
C SER A 121 0.73 -0.87 0.11
N TRP A 122 0.45 0.43 0.10
CA TRP A 122 1.27 1.36 -0.67
C TRP A 122 2.45 1.68 0.24
N THR A 123 3.64 1.29 -0.18
CA THR A 123 4.83 1.93 0.40
C THR A 123 4.78 3.35 -0.13
N TYR A 124 4.44 4.33 0.71
CA TYR A 124 4.97 5.66 0.50
C TYR A 124 6.48 5.51 0.71
N ILE A 125 7.25 5.55 -0.38
CA ILE A 125 8.69 5.74 -0.25
C ILE A 125 8.82 7.13 0.37
N GLU A 126 9.20 7.22 1.65
CA GLU A 126 9.70 8.50 2.17
C GLU A 126 10.76 8.94 1.15
N PRO A 127 10.64 10.15 0.54
CA PRO A 127 11.73 10.67 -0.27
C PRO A 127 12.98 10.54 0.59
N PRO A 128 14.11 10.04 0.03
CA PRO A 128 15.30 9.80 0.81
C PRO A 128 15.54 11.05 1.63
N LYS A 129 15.61 10.89 2.97
CA LYS A 129 16.05 11.97 3.84
C LYS A 129 17.39 12.39 3.26
N ILE A 130 17.41 13.54 2.59
CA ILE A 130 18.66 14.20 2.25
C ILE A 130 19.17 14.58 3.63
N GLU A 131 19.98 13.70 4.22
CA GLU A 131 20.77 14.09 5.38
C GLU A 131 21.58 15.30 4.91
N PRO A 132 21.47 16.46 5.58
CA PRO A 132 22.34 17.58 5.29
C PRO A 132 23.78 17.05 5.39
N GLY A 133 24.52 17.19 4.30
CA GLY A 133 25.74 16.46 4.03
C GLY A 133 26.66 16.32 5.24
N ARG A 134 27.12 15.09 5.48
CA ARG A 134 28.42 14.90 6.11
C ARG A 134 29.49 15.24 5.06
N ASN A 135 30.00 16.46 5.21
CA ASN A 135 31.28 17.03 4.76
C ASN A 135 31.69 16.83 3.30
#